data_AF-A0A5E4TX53-F1
#
_entry.id   AF-A0A5E4TX53-F1
#
_cell.length_a   1.000
_cell.length_b   1.000
_cell.length_c   1.000
_cell.angle_alpha   90.00
_cell.angle_beta   90.00
_cell.angle_gamma   90.00
#
_symmetry.space_group_name_H-M   'P 1'
#
loop_
_entity.id
_entity.type
_entity.pdbx_description
1 polymer ?
#
loop_
_entity_poly.entity_id
_entity_poly.type
_entity_poly.pdbx_seq_one_letter_code
_entity_poly.pdbx_strand_id
1 'polypeptide(L)'
;MPYTNYDNLAASSEALDKHAVARHSTWVSIWVNIVLTTAQIVIGIFARSQALIADGIHSLSDIISDFVVLAAARSSARAPDADHPYGHSRYENAASLFLGVILLAVGAGMLWRGIERLLHPEEIPEVHIVALVVAVFVLVSKEGLFRYMLRAAQRVRSAMLVANAWHARSDALSSLVVACGILGNLAGYRILDPLAAALVGLMIGRTGWKFGWNALQDLIDRGVDDATTVTIREHLLATPGVRAIDMLRTRRMGDEIVVDVHILVDARLSVSEGHYIAEQARAAVMREPQILDVLVHVDPESDTKGTALQQWPARAAVVGAADALCRANALALHEVNLHYLNNGLEADVIVESLREPAYADTQAVRGDGGMEPAPQTVADALAARFALRYVRVLRVTGETSVVSGEASAAHREAAPANATAAGPTVD
;
A
#
# COMPACT_ATOMS: atom_id res chain seq x y z
N MET A 1 -17.90 32.39 21.93
CA MET A 1 -17.16 33.16 20.91
C MET A 1 -17.14 32.34 19.63
N PRO A 2 -17.67 32.83 18.50
CA PRO A 2 -17.65 32.09 17.24
C PRO A 2 -16.37 32.45 16.46
N TYR A 3 -15.36 31.61 16.55
CA TYR A 3 -14.36 31.49 15.50
C TYR A 3 -14.81 30.38 14.53
N THR A 4 -14.26 30.38 13.31
CA THR A 4 -14.24 29.28 12.31
C THR A 4 -15.40 29.13 11.30
N ASN A 5 -15.64 30.16 10.49
CA ASN A 5 -16.13 29.94 9.11
C ASN A 5 -15.24 30.63 8.04
N TYR A 6 -14.56 31.73 8.40
CA TYR A 6 -13.63 32.42 7.49
C TYR A 6 -12.38 31.60 7.14
N ASP A 7 -11.84 30.83 8.08
CA ASP A 7 -10.64 30.00 7.83
C ASP A 7 -10.93 28.85 6.86
N ASN A 8 -12.14 28.27 6.91
CA ASN A 8 -12.57 27.21 5.99
C ASN A 8 -12.78 27.74 4.57
N LEU A 9 -13.36 28.94 4.45
CA LEU A 9 -13.53 29.61 3.16
C LEU A 9 -12.18 30.00 2.54
N ALA A 10 -11.26 30.57 3.34
CA ALA A 10 -9.92 30.93 2.87
C ALA A 10 -9.08 29.71 2.47
N ALA A 11 -9.15 28.61 3.24
CA ALA A 11 -8.49 27.35 2.89
C ALA A 11 -9.08 26.74 1.61
N SER A 12 -10.41 26.81 1.43
CA SER A 12 -11.07 26.35 0.21
C SER A 12 -10.72 27.19 -1.02
N SER A 13 -10.64 28.53 -0.88
CA SER A 13 -10.23 29.40 -1.98
C SER A 13 -8.76 29.19 -2.36
N GLU A 14 -7.87 29.01 -1.38
CA GLU A 14 -6.45 28.75 -1.64
C GLU A 14 -6.25 27.38 -2.33
N ALA A 15 -7.06 26.37 -1.98
CA ALA A 15 -7.06 25.07 -2.66
C ALA A 15 -7.57 25.18 -4.11
N LEU A 16 -8.67 25.89 -4.34
CA LEU A 16 -9.22 26.12 -5.68
C LEU A 16 -8.25 26.90 -6.58
N ASP A 17 -7.59 27.93 -6.05
CA ASP A 17 -6.55 28.69 -6.76
C ASP A 17 -5.34 27.81 -7.10
N LYS A 18 -4.89 26.95 -6.18
CA LYS A 18 -3.82 25.96 -6.44
C LYS A 18 -4.18 25.04 -7.60
N HIS A 19 -5.39 24.48 -7.61
CA HIS A 19 -5.85 23.59 -8.68
C HIS A 19 -5.99 24.31 -10.03
N ALA A 20 -6.51 25.54 -10.03
CA ALA A 20 -6.65 26.33 -11.25
C ALA A 20 -5.30 26.68 -11.87
N VAL A 21 -4.34 27.14 -11.05
CA VAL A 21 -2.97 27.45 -11.50
C VAL A 21 -2.25 26.19 -11.99
N ALA A 22 -2.39 25.07 -11.27
CA ALA A 22 -1.83 23.78 -11.69
C ALA A 22 -2.34 23.38 -13.08
N ARG A 23 -3.67 23.35 -13.25
CA ARG A 23 -4.29 22.96 -14.52
C ARG A 23 -3.89 23.88 -15.67
N HIS A 24 -3.92 25.19 -15.45
CA HIS A 24 -3.53 26.17 -16.47
C HIS A 24 -2.05 26.02 -16.86
N SER A 25 -1.15 25.90 -15.87
CA SER A 25 0.27 25.71 -16.12
C SER A 25 0.57 24.42 -16.89
N THR A 26 -0.12 23.32 -16.55
CA THR A 26 0.03 22.04 -17.25
C THR A 26 -0.43 22.14 -18.71
N TRP A 27 -1.59 22.74 -18.98
CA TRP A 27 -2.06 22.92 -20.36
C TRP A 27 -1.13 23.78 -21.21
N VAL A 28 -0.61 24.88 -20.65
CA VAL A 28 0.40 25.71 -21.33
C VAL A 28 1.64 24.89 -21.66
N SER A 29 2.13 24.09 -20.69
CA SER A 29 3.28 23.21 -20.89
C SER A 29 3.06 22.20 -22.00
N ILE A 30 1.91 21.52 -22.01
CA ILE A 30 1.55 20.51 -23.02
C ILE A 30 1.53 21.15 -24.42
N TRP A 31 0.85 22.27 -24.61
CA TRP A 31 0.76 22.93 -25.91
C TRP A 31 2.12 23.42 -26.41
N VAL A 32 2.93 24.01 -25.53
CA VAL A 32 4.29 24.44 -25.87
C VAL A 32 5.14 23.24 -26.29
N ASN A 33 5.13 22.16 -25.52
CA ASN A 33 5.92 20.96 -25.83
C ASN A 33 5.47 20.30 -27.13
N ILE A 34 4.16 20.24 -27.44
CA ILE A 34 3.66 19.70 -28.71
C ILE A 34 4.19 20.51 -29.91
N VAL A 35 4.10 21.84 -29.83
CA VAL A 35 4.57 22.73 -30.91
C VAL A 35 6.08 22.61 -31.10
N LEU A 36 6.85 22.67 -30.00
CA LEU A 36 8.31 22.54 -30.05
C LEU A 36 8.74 21.18 -30.60
N THR A 37 8.15 20.10 -30.10
CA THR A 37 8.42 18.72 -30.54
C THR A 37 8.18 18.56 -32.04
N THR A 38 7.05 19.07 -32.53
CA THR A 38 6.71 19.00 -33.96
C THR A 38 7.74 19.76 -34.80
N ALA A 39 8.12 20.97 -34.37
CA ALA A 39 9.13 21.76 -35.06
C ALA A 39 10.51 21.07 -35.06
N GLN A 40 10.93 20.49 -33.94
CA GLN A 40 12.21 19.77 -33.81
C GLN A 40 12.29 18.58 -34.77
N ILE A 41 11.25 17.75 -34.81
CA ILE A 41 11.26 16.55 -35.66
C ILE A 41 11.24 16.94 -37.14
N VAL A 42 10.31 17.82 -37.54
CA VAL A 42 10.17 18.23 -38.95
C VAL A 42 11.43 18.94 -39.43
N ILE A 43 11.91 19.93 -38.69
CA ILE A 43 13.06 20.73 -39.08
C ILE A 43 14.35 19.93 -38.93
N GLY A 44 14.45 19.05 -37.93
CA GLY A 44 15.58 18.14 -37.77
C GLY A 44 15.78 17.21 -38.96
N ILE A 45 14.68 16.68 -39.52
CA ILE A 45 14.72 15.87 -40.76
C ILE A 45 15.22 16.71 -41.94
N PHE A 46 14.64 17.89 -42.18
CA PHE A 46 15.06 18.76 -43.29
C PHE A 46 16.50 19.28 -43.14
N ALA A 47 16.92 19.58 -41.92
CA ALA A 47 18.26 20.08 -41.61
C ALA A 47 19.30 18.97 -41.44
N ARG A 48 18.89 17.69 -41.55
CA ARG A 48 19.72 16.48 -41.41
C ARG A 48 20.46 16.37 -40.07
N SER A 49 19.91 16.95 -39.00
CA SER A 49 20.47 16.87 -37.64
C SER A 49 19.86 15.70 -36.87
N GLN A 50 20.69 14.73 -36.49
CA GLN A 50 20.26 13.62 -35.64
C GLN A 50 19.99 14.09 -34.22
N ALA A 51 20.78 15.04 -33.71
CA ALA A 51 20.61 15.55 -32.35
C ALA A 51 19.26 16.27 -32.19
N LEU A 52 18.86 17.08 -33.18
CA LEU A 52 17.58 17.77 -33.13
C LEU A 52 16.39 16.80 -33.22
N ILE A 53 16.49 15.77 -34.06
CA ILE A 53 15.48 14.70 -34.12
C ILE A 53 15.42 13.95 -32.79
N ALA A 54 16.57 13.63 -32.20
CA ALA A 54 16.68 12.94 -30.91
C ALA A 54 15.98 13.71 -29.78
N ASP A 55 16.21 15.02 -29.69
CA ASP A 55 15.55 15.90 -28.70
C ASP A 55 14.03 15.98 -28.92
N GLY A 56 13.60 15.98 -30.19
CA GLY A 56 12.19 15.88 -30.55
C GLY A 56 11.57 14.55 -30.13
N ILE A 57 12.25 13.43 -30.38
CA ILE A 57 11.79 12.08 -29.96
C ILE A 57 11.73 11.97 -28.44
N HIS A 58 12.70 12.54 -27.71
CA HIS A 58 12.68 12.61 -26.26
C HIS A 58 11.42 13.34 -25.76
N SER A 59 11.20 14.55 -26.26
CA SER A 59 10.05 15.38 -25.86
C SER A 59 8.71 14.74 -26.27
N LEU A 60 8.66 14.06 -27.42
CA LEU A 60 7.50 13.26 -27.84
C LEU A 60 7.24 12.09 -26.89
N SER A 61 8.31 11.41 -26.47
CA SER A 61 8.22 10.27 -25.55
C SER A 61 7.63 10.70 -24.21
N ASP A 62 7.99 11.88 -23.71
CA ASP A 62 7.42 12.42 -22.47
C ASP A 62 5.92 12.73 -22.63
N ILE A 63 5.50 13.35 -23.74
CA ILE A 63 4.08 13.60 -24.03
C ILE A 63 3.28 12.28 -24.11
N ILE A 64 3.83 11.27 -24.78
CA ILE A 64 3.18 9.95 -24.87
C ILE A 64 3.11 9.30 -23.49
N SER A 65 4.18 9.40 -22.69
CA SER A 65 4.23 8.87 -21.33
C SER A 65 3.12 9.46 -20.46
N ASP A 66 2.96 10.79 -20.47
CA ASP A 66 1.90 11.48 -19.73
C ASP A 66 0.50 11.00 -20.13
N PHE A 67 0.26 10.81 -21.43
CA PHE A 67 -1.02 10.33 -21.93
C PHE A 67 -1.30 8.87 -21.53
N VAL A 68 -0.29 8.00 -21.62
CA VAL A 68 -0.39 6.60 -21.20
C VAL A 68 -0.67 6.51 -19.71
N VAL A 69 0.04 7.28 -18.88
CA VAL A 69 -0.19 7.35 -17.44
C VAL A 69 -1.61 7.85 -17.14
N LEU A 70 -2.07 8.90 -17.81
CA LEU A 70 -3.44 9.42 -17.62
C LEU A 70 -4.52 8.40 -17.99
N ALA A 71 -4.33 7.68 -19.10
CA ALA A 71 -5.24 6.63 -19.55
C ALA A 71 -5.23 5.42 -18.60
N ALA A 72 -4.05 5.06 -18.09
CA ALA A 72 -3.88 3.98 -17.11
C ALA A 72 -4.52 4.35 -15.78
N ALA A 73 -4.32 5.57 -15.27
CA ALA A 73 -4.93 6.06 -14.04
C ALA A 73 -6.47 5.99 -14.10
N ARG A 74 -7.07 6.34 -15.24
CA ARG A 74 -8.53 6.21 -15.44
C ARG A 74 -9.01 4.75 -15.38
N SER A 75 -8.20 3.82 -15.88
CA SER A 75 -8.54 2.38 -15.85
C SER A 75 -8.27 1.75 -14.48
N SER A 76 -7.21 2.21 -13.81
CA SER A 76 -6.77 1.84 -12.46
C SER A 76 -7.82 2.21 -11.40
N ALA A 77 -8.43 3.39 -11.53
CA ALA A 77 -9.47 3.88 -10.62
C ALA A 77 -10.82 3.14 -10.70
N ARG A 78 -10.92 2.03 -11.45
CA ARG A 78 -12.13 1.20 -11.48
C ARG A 78 -12.22 0.35 -10.22
N ALA A 79 -13.42 0.32 -9.63
CA ALA A 79 -13.70 -0.51 -8.47
C ALA A 79 -13.45 -2.00 -8.77
N PRO A 80 -13.20 -2.83 -7.74
CA PRO A 80 -13.11 -4.27 -7.87
C PRO A 80 -14.35 -4.89 -8.54
N ASP A 81 -14.12 -5.91 -9.36
CA ASP A 81 -15.17 -6.70 -10.00
C ASP A 81 -14.91 -8.20 -9.82
N ALA A 82 -15.76 -9.06 -10.40
CA ALA A 82 -15.67 -10.51 -10.23
C ALA A 82 -14.38 -11.09 -10.83
N ASP A 83 -13.86 -10.50 -11.91
CA ASP A 83 -12.63 -10.94 -12.57
C ASP A 83 -11.38 -10.33 -11.90
N HIS A 84 -11.54 -9.22 -11.19
CA HIS A 84 -10.50 -8.50 -10.46
C HIS A 84 -10.94 -8.16 -9.02
N PRO A 85 -10.94 -9.15 -8.08
CA PRO A 85 -11.41 -8.95 -6.70
C PRO A 85 -10.59 -7.94 -5.89
N TYR A 86 -9.33 -7.70 -6.28
CA TYR A 86 -8.44 -6.72 -5.66
C TYR A 86 -8.41 -5.37 -6.38
N GLY A 87 -9.28 -5.18 -7.38
CA GLY A 87 -9.32 -3.95 -8.19
C GLY A 87 -8.37 -3.94 -9.38
N HIS A 88 -8.30 -2.78 -10.01
CA HIS A 88 -7.64 -2.57 -11.30
C HIS A 88 -6.28 -1.87 -11.19
N SER A 89 -5.74 -1.69 -9.98
CA SER A 89 -4.54 -0.87 -9.76
C SER A 89 -3.30 -1.39 -10.50
N ARG A 90 -3.23 -2.69 -10.83
CA ARG A 90 -2.12 -3.27 -11.61
C ARG A 90 -2.08 -2.86 -13.09
N TYR A 91 -3.15 -2.30 -13.64
CA TYR A 91 -3.14 -1.78 -15.02
C TYR A 91 -2.12 -0.64 -15.19
N GLU A 92 -1.87 0.13 -14.13
CA GLU A 92 -0.86 1.17 -14.11
C GLU A 92 0.56 0.60 -14.21
N ASN A 93 0.84 -0.49 -13.48
CA ASN A 93 2.11 -1.20 -13.57
C ASN A 93 2.31 -1.78 -14.98
N ALA A 94 1.27 -2.39 -15.56
CA ALA A 94 1.33 -2.93 -16.92
C ALA A 94 1.60 -1.84 -17.97
N ALA A 95 0.92 -0.69 -17.87
CA ALA A 95 1.12 0.46 -18.75
C ALA A 95 2.54 1.04 -18.62
N SER A 96 3.05 1.16 -17.38
CA SER A 96 4.41 1.65 -17.10
C SER A 96 5.48 0.69 -17.64
N LEU A 97 5.25 -0.62 -17.54
CA LEU A 97 6.15 -1.63 -18.11
C LEU A 97 6.18 -1.54 -19.64
N PHE A 98 5.01 -1.47 -20.27
CA PHE A 98 4.90 -1.31 -21.72
C PHE A 98 5.60 -0.05 -22.22
N LEU A 99 5.38 1.08 -21.55
CA LEU A 99 6.05 2.34 -21.83
C LEU A 99 7.58 2.20 -21.68
N GLY A 100 8.05 1.60 -20.59
CA GLY A 100 9.47 1.33 -20.37
C GLY A 100 10.12 0.54 -21.50
N VAL A 101 9.43 -0.47 -22.04
CA VAL A 101 9.88 -1.26 -23.19
C VAL A 101 9.99 -0.41 -24.47
N ILE A 102 8.99 0.44 -24.75
CA ILE A 102 9.03 1.35 -25.90
C ILE A 102 10.23 2.31 -25.79
N LEU A 103 10.41 2.93 -24.64
CA LEU A 103 11.50 3.88 -24.41
C LEU A 103 12.88 3.20 -24.53
N LEU A 104 13.00 1.97 -24.03
CA LEU A 104 14.21 1.16 -24.23
C LEU A 104 14.49 0.88 -25.71
N ALA A 105 13.46 0.49 -26.47
CA ALA A 105 13.62 0.23 -27.91
C ALA A 105 14.02 1.50 -28.68
N VAL A 106 13.38 2.63 -28.37
CA VAL A 106 13.71 3.94 -28.96
C VAL A 106 15.14 4.34 -28.61
N GLY A 107 15.51 4.30 -27.32
CA GLY A 107 16.86 4.65 -26.86
C GLY A 107 17.95 3.75 -27.46
N ALA A 108 17.71 2.44 -27.52
CA ALA A 108 18.61 1.48 -28.15
C ALA A 108 18.76 1.74 -29.66
N GLY A 109 17.67 2.02 -30.37
CA GLY A 109 17.71 2.34 -31.80
C GLY A 109 18.48 3.63 -32.09
N MET A 110 18.35 4.65 -31.22
CA MET A 110 19.11 5.90 -31.34
C MET A 110 20.60 5.70 -31.04
N LEU A 111 20.93 4.93 -30.00
CA LEU A 111 22.31 4.55 -29.69
C LEU A 111 22.95 3.78 -30.84
N TRP A 112 22.23 2.80 -31.40
CA TRP A 112 22.71 2.01 -32.54
C TRP A 112 23.06 2.91 -33.73
N ARG A 113 22.13 3.78 -34.15
CA ARG A 113 22.36 4.74 -35.25
C ARG A 113 23.47 5.74 -34.95
N GLY A 114 23.59 6.17 -33.69
CA GLY A 114 24.64 7.07 -33.25
C GLY A 114 26.03 6.43 -33.35
N ILE A 115 26.16 5.17 -32.92
CA ILE A 115 27.40 4.38 -33.01
C ILE A 115 27.75 4.08 -34.47
N GLU A 116 26.78 3.66 -35.28
CA GLU A 116 26.96 3.39 -36.71
C GLU A 116 27.56 4.61 -37.44
N ARG A 117 27.03 5.81 -37.17
CA ARG A 117 27.57 7.06 -37.72
C ARG A 117 28.95 7.44 -37.18
N LEU A 118 29.27 7.05 -35.94
CA LEU A 118 30.61 7.24 -35.38
C LEU A 118 31.65 6.32 -36.03
N LEU A 119 31.24 5.13 -36.47
CA LEU A 119 32.09 4.17 -37.18
C LEU A 119 32.26 4.51 -38.66
N HIS A 120 31.33 5.26 -39.26
CA HIS A 120 31.39 5.77 -40.63
C HIS A 120 31.32 7.32 -40.71
N PRO A 121 32.33 8.05 -40.19
CA PRO A 121 32.30 9.53 -40.14
C PRO A 121 32.19 10.20 -41.51
N GLU A 122 32.69 9.55 -42.56
CA GLU A 122 32.66 10.02 -43.95
C GLU A 122 31.24 10.18 -44.51
N GLU A 123 30.25 9.48 -43.96
CA GLU A 123 28.85 9.54 -44.39
C GLU A 123 28.02 10.56 -43.59
N ILE A 124 28.60 11.26 -42.62
CA ILE A 124 27.87 12.22 -41.78
C ILE A 124 27.52 13.47 -42.61
N PRO A 125 26.22 13.75 -42.87
CA PRO A 125 25.83 14.94 -43.60
C PRO A 125 26.15 16.21 -42.81
N GLU A 126 26.48 17.28 -43.53
CA GLU A 126 26.57 18.60 -42.93
C GLU A 126 25.19 19.07 -42.49
N VAL A 127 25.11 19.44 -41.20
CA VAL A 127 23.89 19.94 -40.59
C VAL A 127 23.62 21.36 -41.11
N HIS A 128 22.38 21.63 -41.48
CA HIS A 128 22.00 22.96 -41.94
C HIS A 128 21.88 23.94 -40.76
N ILE A 129 22.29 25.20 -40.92
CA ILE A 129 22.29 26.22 -39.83
C ILE A 129 20.90 26.42 -39.20
N VAL A 130 19.84 26.12 -39.95
CA VAL A 130 18.45 26.14 -39.48
C VAL A 130 18.25 25.21 -38.28
N ALA A 131 18.98 24.09 -38.18
CA ALA A 131 18.93 23.22 -37.01
C ALA A 131 19.39 23.93 -35.74
N LEU A 132 20.45 24.74 -35.80
CA LEU A 132 20.95 25.49 -34.66
C LEU A 132 19.96 26.57 -34.23
N VAL A 133 19.37 27.29 -35.19
CA VAL A 133 18.35 28.31 -34.91
C VAL A 133 17.18 27.69 -34.15
N VAL A 134 16.70 26.53 -34.60
CA VAL A 134 15.60 25.81 -33.93
C VAL A 134 16.02 25.25 -32.57
N ALA A 135 17.19 24.65 -32.46
CA ALA A 135 17.68 24.13 -31.18
C ALA A 135 17.81 25.23 -30.12
N VAL A 136 18.34 26.40 -30.50
CA VAL A 136 18.41 27.58 -29.61
C VAL A 136 17.01 28.09 -29.27
N PHE A 137 16.10 28.16 -30.26
CA PHE A 137 14.71 28.56 -30.01
C PHE A 137 14.01 27.62 -29.02
N VAL A 138 14.19 26.31 -29.16
CA VAL A 138 13.64 25.30 -28.24
C VAL A 138 14.25 25.45 -26.86
N LEU A 139 15.58 25.57 -26.76
CA LEU A 139 16.27 25.75 -25.49
C LEU A 139 15.75 26.99 -24.74
N VAL A 140 15.64 28.13 -25.43
CA VAL A 140 15.12 29.37 -24.86
C VAL A 140 13.64 29.21 -24.47
N SER A 141 12.85 28.50 -25.27
CA SER A 141 11.43 28.26 -25.00
C SER A 141 11.23 27.36 -23.78
N LYS A 142 12.00 26.26 -23.65
CA LYS A 142 11.97 25.36 -22.49
C LYS A 142 12.46 26.05 -21.22
N GLU A 143 13.54 26.83 -21.29
CA GLU A 143 14.00 27.65 -20.16
C GLU A 143 12.96 28.72 -19.77
N GLY A 144 12.28 29.33 -20.76
CA GLY A 144 11.17 30.25 -20.53
C GLY A 144 9.99 29.58 -19.84
N LEU A 145 9.63 28.37 -20.28
CA LEU A 145 8.58 27.54 -19.69
C LEU A 145 8.92 27.16 -18.24
N PHE A 146 10.15 26.72 -17.97
CA PHE A 146 10.65 26.47 -16.62
C PHE A 146 10.47 27.70 -15.72
N ARG A 147 10.91 28.88 -16.16
CA ARG A 147 10.77 30.12 -15.37
C ARG A 147 9.32 30.51 -15.14
N TYR A 148 8.45 30.27 -16.11
CA TYR A 148 7.01 30.49 -15.96
C TYR A 148 6.42 29.55 -14.92
N MET A 149 6.66 28.24 -15.05
CA MET A 149 6.17 27.20 -14.13
C MET A 149 6.68 27.42 -12.71
N LEU A 150 7.96 27.77 -12.54
CA LEU A 150 8.55 28.02 -11.23
C LEU A 150 7.92 29.24 -10.55
N ARG A 151 7.69 30.33 -11.28
CA ARG A 151 6.99 31.51 -10.75
C ARG A 151 5.55 31.17 -10.36
N ALA A 152 4.84 30.41 -11.18
CA ALA A 152 3.49 29.97 -10.88
C ALA A 152 3.46 29.08 -9.62
N ALA A 153 4.39 28.12 -9.51
CA ALA A 153 4.52 27.22 -8.38
C ALA A 153 4.82 27.94 -7.05
N GLN A 154 5.72 28.92 -7.09
CA GLN A 154 6.09 29.74 -5.93
C GLN A 154 4.93 30.62 -5.47
N ARG A 155 4.15 31.21 -6.38
CA ARG A 155 2.97 32.02 -6.04
C ARG A 155 1.94 31.23 -5.23
N VAL A 156 1.73 29.96 -5.57
CA VAL A 156 0.76 29.11 -4.88
C VAL A 156 1.39 28.24 -3.78
N ARG A 157 2.68 28.45 -3.47
CA ARG A 157 3.45 27.73 -2.44
C ARG A 157 3.31 26.21 -2.52
N SER A 158 3.31 25.66 -3.74
CA SER A 158 3.15 24.22 -3.97
C SER A 158 4.49 23.53 -4.26
N ALA A 159 4.94 22.68 -3.34
CA ALA A 159 6.16 21.88 -3.52
C ALA A 159 6.07 20.94 -4.74
N MET A 160 4.88 20.37 -5.00
CA MET A 160 4.63 19.51 -6.17
C MET A 160 4.79 20.28 -7.49
N LEU A 161 4.25 21.50 -7.59
CA LEU A 161 4.43 22.31 -8.80
C LEU A 161 5.88 22.78 -8.97
N VAL A 162 6.61 22.99 -7.88
CA VAL A 162 8.05 23.29 -7.93
C VAL A 162 8.81 22.08 -8.50
N ALA A 163 8.50 20.87 -8.04
CA ALA A 163 9.10 19.64 -8.57
C ALA A 163 8.83 19.49 -10.09
N ASN A 164 7.60 19.76 -10.54
CA ASN A 164 7.25 19.75 -11.96
C ASN A 164 8.04 20.79 -12.78
N ALA A 165 8.26 21.99 -12.23
CA ALA A 165 9.10 23.00 -12.89
C ALA A 165 10.55 22.51 -13.03
N TRP A 166 11.12 21.90 -12.00
CA TRP A 166 12.47 21.33 -12.06
C TRP A 166 12.60 20.19 -13.07
N HIS A 167 11.54 19.40 -13.26
CA HIS A 167 11.47 18.40 -14.32
C HIS A 167 11.60 19.06 -15.71
N ALA A 168 10.79 20.08 -16.01
CA ALA A 168 10.90 20.84 -17.26
C ALA A 168 12.29 21.48 -17.49
N ARG A 169 13.01 21.82 -16.40
CA ARG A 169 14.40 22.30 -16.49
C ARG A 169 15.37 21.20 -16.91
N SER A 170 15.16 19.95 -16.48
CA SER A 170 15.94 18.81 -16.94
C SER A 170 15.84 18.64 -18.46
N ASP A 171 14.64 18.86 -19.02
CA ASP A 171 14.42 18.78 -20.47
C ASP A 171 15.13 19.90 -21.21
N ALA A 172 15.16 21.11 -20.64
CA ALA A 172 15.94 22.22 -21.19
C ALA A 172 17.45 21.92 -21.19
N LEU A 173 17.96 21.24 -20.15
CA LEU A 173 19.35 20.83 -20.07
C LEU A 173 19.68 19.76 -21.13
N SER A 174 18.76 18.84 -21.42
CA SER A 174 18.87 17.89 -22.52
C SER A 174 18.94 18.61 -23.88
N SER A 175 18.06 19.60 -24.11
CA SER A 175 18.10 20.44 -25.32
C SER A 175 19.39 21.28 -25.44
N LEU A 176 20.04 21.62 -24.33
CA LEU A 176 21.34 22.30 -24.36
C LEU A 176 22.43 21.38 -24.93
N VAL A 177 22.46 20.10 -24.54
CA VAL A 177 23.38 19.09 -25.10
C VAL A 177 23.25 19.03 -26.62
N VAL A 178 22.00 19.06 -27.10
CA VAL A 178 21.66 19.03 -28.53
C VAL A 178 22.15 20.29 -29.25
N ALA A 179 21.86 21.47 -28.70
CA ALA A 179 22.35 22.74 -29.26
C ALA A 179 23.89 22.78 -29.36
N CYS A 180 24.59 22.30 -28.32
CA CYS A 180 26.05 22.17 -28.33
C CYS A 180 26.54 21.18 -29.39
N GLY A 181 25.87 20.04 -29.56
CA GLY A 181 26.20 19.05 -30.60
C GLY A 181 26.08 19.60 -32.02
N ILE A 182 25.00 20.33 -32.29
CA ILE A 182 24.76 20.99 -33.58
C ILE A 182 25.78 22.11 -33.83
N LEU A 183 26.03 22.95 -32.83
CA LEU A 183 27.04 24.01 -32.93
C LEU A 183 28.42 23.43 -33.23
N GLY A 184 28.77 22.32 -32.58
CA GLY A 184 30.01 21.59 -32.82
C GLY A 184 30.12 21.04 -34.24
N ASN A 185 29.05 20.47 -34.78
CA ASN A 185 28.99 20.02 -36.17
C ASN A 185 29.22 21.19 -37.14
N LEU A 186 28.54 22.33 -36.92
CA LEU A 186 28.69 23.55 -37.73
C LEU A 186 30.09 24.17 -37.62
N ALA A 187 30.79 23.97 -36.50
CA ALA A 187 32.18 24.40 -36.31
C ALA A 187 33.21 23.48 -36.99
N GLY A 188 32.75 22.43 -37.70
CA GLY A 188 33.59 21.49 -38.45
C GLY A 188 33.76 20.12 -37.80
N TYR A 189 33.32 19.94 -36.55
CA TYR A 189 33.40 18.65 -35.84
C TYR A 189 32.13 17.84 -36.08
N ARG A 190 31.99 17.24 -37.28
CA ARG A 190 30.77 16.55 -37.73
C ARG A 190 30.23 15.49 -36.76
N ILE A 191 31.13 14.82 -36.03
CA ILE A 191 30.84 13.75 -35.07
C ILE A 191 29.99 14.22 -33.88
N LEU A 192 30.01 15.52 -33.55
CA LEU A 192 29.33 16.05 -32.36
C LEU A 192 27.79 15.99 -32.43
N ASP A 193 27.19 16.04 -33.62
CA ASP A 193 25.74 15.89 -33.77
C ASP A 193 25.27 14.43 -33.54
N PRO A 194 25.84 13.40 -34.20
CA PRO A 194 25.55 12.00 -33.86
C PRO A 194 25.87 11.64 -32.41
N LEU A 195 26.95 12.20 -31.84
CA LEU A 195 27.30 11.96 -30.44
C LEU A 195 26.25 12.54 -29.48
N ALA A 196 25.77 13.76 -29.73
CA ALA A 196 24.69 14.36 -28.95
C ALA A 196 23.39 13.54 -29.08
N ALA A 197 23.07 13.06 -30.29
CA ALA A 197 21.92 12.18 -30.51
C ALA A 197 22.03 10.86 -29.73
N ALA A 198 23.21 10.24 -29.74
CA ALA A 198 23.49 9.02 -28.98
C ALA A 198 23.36 9.24 -27.47
N LEU A 199 23.85 10.38 -26.97
CA LEU A 199 23.75 10.76 -25.57
C LEU A 199 22.29 10.95 -25.13
N VAL A 200 21.46 11.62 -25.94
CA VAL A 200 20.01 11.70 -25.70
C VAL A 200 19.36 10.32 -25.75
N GLY A 201 19.73 9.47 -26.71
CA GLY A 201 19.28 8.08 -26.78
C GLY A 201 19.60 7.28 -25.52
N LEU A 202 20.78 7.48 -24.92
CA LEU A 202 21.15 6.89 -23.63
C LEU A 202 20.27 7.40 -22.49
N MET A 203 19.96 8.69 -22.46
CA MET A 203 19.07 9.28 -21.45
C MET A 203 17.65 8.71 -21.54
N ILE A 204 17.09 8.59 -22.75
CA ILE A 204 15.78 7.95 -22.98
C ILE A 204 15.84 6.48 -22.56
N GLY A 205 16.86 5.73 -22.99
CA GLY A 205 17.02 4.32 -22.66
C GLY A 205 17.15 4.09 -21.15
N ARG A 206 17.90 4.92 -20.44
CA ARG A 206 18.01 4.87 -18.97
C ARG A 206 16.66 5.13 -18.29
N THR A 207 15.89 6.06 -18.81
CA THR A 207 14.55 6.39 -18.30
C THR A 207 13.59 5.22 -18.53
N GLY A 208 13.60 4.65 -19.74
CA GLY A 208 12.86 3.43 -20.07
C GLY A 208 13.23 2.24 -19.19
N TRP A 209 14.52 2.02 -18.95
CA TRP A 209 15.01 0.98 -18.03
C TRP A 209 14.47 1.17 -16.63
N LYS A 210 14.54 2.39 -16.08
CA LYS A 210 14.06 2.69 -14.73
C LYS A 210 12.55 2.44 -14.61
N PHE A 211 11.74 2.93 -15.56
CA PHE A 211 10.29 2.70 -15.56
C PHE A 211 9.95 1.22 -15.70
N GLY A 212 10.54 0.54 -16.69
CA GLY A 212 10.30 -0.88 -16.93
C GLY A 212 10.72 -1.76 -15.75
N TRP A 213 11.89 -1.49 -15.16
CA TRP A 213 12.38 -2.25 -14.02
C TRP A 213 11.52 -2.05 -12.76
N ASN A 214 11.11 -0.82 -12.47
CA ASN A 214 10.24 -0.55 -11.34
C ASN A 214 8.89 -1.23 -11.51
N ALA A 215 8.26 -1.07 -12.67
CA ALA A 215 6.97 -1.67 -12.98
C ALA A 215 6.99 -3.20 -12.97
N LEU A 216 8.04 -3.82 -13.54
CA LEU A 216 8.23 -5.27 -13.51
C LEU A 216 8.29 -5.79 -12.08
N GLN A 217 9.03 -5.08 -11.23
CA GLN A 217 9.22 -5.48 -9.86
C GLN A 217 7.98 -5.29 -8.99
N ASP A 218 7.21 -4.23 -9.23
CA ASP A 218 5.90 -4.07 -8.58
C ASP A 218 4.92 -5.15 -9.04
N LEU A 219 5.07 -5.66 -10.27
CA LEU A 219 4.28 -6.78 -10.79
C LEU A 219 4.63 -8.14 -10.14
N ILE A 220 5.87 -8.32 -9.69
CA ILE A 220 6.33 -9.52 -8.94
C ILE A 220 6.27 -9.33 -7.42
N ASP A 221 5.45 -8.39 -6.95
CA ASP A 221 5.16 -8.15 -5.53
C ASP A 221 6.39 -7.74 -4.70
N ARG A 222 7.19 -6.80 -5.23
CA ARG A 222 8.23 -6.15 -4.43
C ARG A 222 7.60 -5.49 -3.19
N GLY A 223 8.23 -5.74 -2.03
CA GLY A 223 7.90 -5.06 -0.78
C GLY A 223 8.12 -3.55 -0.86
N VAL A 224 7.47 -2.84 0.05
CA VAL A 224 7.64 -1.39 0.20
C VAL A 224 9.01 -1.07 0.82
N ASP A 225 9.42 0.19 0.76
CA ASP A 225 10.68 0.63 1.36
C ASP A 225 10.70 0.43 2.89
N ASP A 226 11.92 0.39 3.44
CA ASP A 226 12.14 0.11 4.86
C ASP A 226 11.48 1.15 5.77
N ALA A 227 11.44 2.42 5.37
CA ALA A 227 10.84 3.49 6.17
C ALA A 227 9.33 3.29 6.32
N THR A 228 8.64 2.96 5.23
CA THR A 228 7.22 2.64 5.23
C THR A 228 6.95 1.35 6.03
N THR A 229 7.80 0.34 5.87
CA THR A 229 7.70 -0.92 6.63
C THR A 229 7.84 -0.72 8.14
N VAL A 230 8.79 0.14 8.57
CA VAL A 230 8.96 0.51 9.99
C VAL A 230 7.72 1.23 10.51
N THR A 231 7.18 2.18 9.75
CA THR A 231 5.96 2.91 10.13
C THR A 231 4.77 1.98 10.33
N ILE A 232 4.54 1.05 9.40
CA ILE A 232 3.48 0.03 9.52
C ILE A 232 3.69 -0.82 10.78
N ARG A 233 4.93 -1.27 11.02
CA ARG A 233 5.29 -2.07 12.20
C ARG A 233 5.03 -1.31 13.51
N GLU A 234 5.34 -0.02 13.56
CA GLU A 234 5.09 0.82 14.74
C GLU A 234 3.59 0.94 15.05
N HIS A 235 2.76 1.20 14.03
CA HIS A 235 1.30 1.26 14.21
C HIS A 235 0.69 -0.05 14.71
N LEU A 236 1.18 -1.18 14.17
CA LEU A 236 0.76 -2.50 14.62
C LEU A 236 1.15 -2.77 16.08
N LEU A 237 2.40 -2.51 16.47
CA LEU A 237 2.89 -2.72 17.84
C LEU A 237 2.29 -1.75 18.85
N ALA A 238 1.84 -0.57 18.42
CA ALA A 238 1.13 0.38 19.26
C ALA A 238 -0.31 -0.07 19.60
N THR A 239 -0.84 -1.09 18.91
CA THR A 239 -2.19 -1.59 19.14
C THR A 239 -2.25 -2.43 20.43
N PRO A 240 -3.10 -2.07 21.42
CA PRO A 240 -3.22 -2.84 22.65
C PRO A 240 -3.62 -4.30 22.39
N GLY A 241 -2.93 -5.23 23.05
CA GLY A 241 -3.14 -6.68 22.89
C GLY A 241 -2.21 -7.34 21.88
N VAL A 242 -1.58 -6.58 20.98
CA VAL A 242 -0.51 -7.08 20.11
C VAL A 242 0.77 -7.21 20.91
N ARG A 243 1.31 -8.42 21.03
CA ARG A 243 2.55 -8.71 21.78
C ARG A 243 3.78 -8.62 20.90
N ALA A 244 3.66 -9.11 19.67
CA ALA A 244 4.73 -9.13 18.68
C ALA A 244 4.15 -9.28 17.26
N ILE A 245 5.02 -9.21 16.26
CA ILE A 245 4.69 -9.45 14.85
C ILE A 245 5.66 -10.52 14.34
N ASP A 246 5.15 -11.68 13.97
CA ASP A 246 5.96 -12.79 13.44
C ASP A 246 6.28 -12.60 11.96
N MET A 247 5.29 -12.16 11.19
CA MET A 247 5.40 -11.97 9.75
C MET A 247 4.78 -10.65 9.34
N LEU A 248 5.50 -9.89 8.52
CA LEU A 248 4.99 -8.70 7.86
C LEU A 248 5.41 -8.75 6.40
N ARG A 249 4.44 -8.90 5.51
CA ARG A 249 4.63 -8.85 4.07
C ARG A 249 3.85 -7.68 3.52
N THR A 250 4.46 -6.99 2.58
CA THR A 250 3.87 -5.86 1.89
C THR A 250 4.04 -6.07 0.39
N ARG A 251 3.08 -5.58 -0.38
CA ARG A 251 3.17 -5.54 -1.85
C ARG A 251 2.55 -4.26 -2.37
N ARG A 252 3.07 -3.75 -3.47
CA ARG A 252 2.51 -2.60 -4.18
C ARG A 252 1.39 -3.02 -5.14
N MET A 253 0.32 -2.25 -5.18
CA MET A 253 -0.80 -2.36 -6.11
C MET A 253 -1.01 -0.98 -6.75
N GLY A 254 -0.28 -0.67 -7.81
CA GLY A 254 -0.16 0.71 -8.31
C GLY A 254 0.51 1.60 -7.26
N ASP A 255 -0.10 2.75 -6.96
CA ASP A 255 0.35 3.67 -5.91
C ASP A 255 -0.01 3.23 -4.48
N GLU A 256 -0.84 2.20 -4.33
CA GLU A 256 -1.33 1.72 -3.03
C GLU A 256 -0.56 0.49 -2.54
N ILE A 257 -0.74 0.15 -1.26
CA ILE A 257 -0.03 -0.91 -0.57
C ILE A 257 -1.04 -1.89 0.04
N VAL A 258 -0.81 -3.18 -0.17
CA VAL A 258 -1.51 -4.25 0.53
C VAL A 258 -0.56 -4.89 1.54
N VAL A 259 -1.06 -5.11 2.76
CA VAL A 259 -0.28 -5.63 3.89
C VAL A 259 -0.86 -6.97 4.34
N ASP A 260 -0.02 -7.99 4.44
CA ASP A 260 -0.35 -9.26 5.07
C ASP A 260 0.50 -9.37 6.35
N VAL A 261 -0.15 -9.50 7.52
CA VAL A 261 0.53 -9.49 8.82
C VAL A 261 0.06 -10.62 9.71
N HIS A 262 1.00 -11.22 10.43
CA HIS A 262 0.75 -12.14 11.54
C HIS A 262 1.09 -11.44 12.86
N ILE A 263 0.09 -11.28 13.72
CA ILE A 263 0.25 -10.68 15.05
C ILE A 263 0.17 -11.75 16.13
N LEU A 264 1.02 -11.66 17.13
CA LEU A 264 0.89 -12.50 18.32
C LEU A 264 0.01 -11.83 19.36
N VAL A 265 -0.98 -12.55 19.84
CA VAL A 265 -1.82 -12.15 20.98
C VAL A 265 -1.64 -13.15 22.13
N ASP A 266 -2.30 -12.91 23.27
CA ASP A 266 -2.26 -13.90 24.33
C ASP A 266 -3.06 -15.16 23.94
N ALA A 267 -2.45 -16.33 24.12
CA ALA A 267 -3.00 -17.61 23.66
C ALA A 267 -4.33 -18.01 24.33
N ARG A 268 -4.67 -17.36 25.45
CA ARG A 268 -5.87 -17.70 26.24
C ARG A 268 -7.03 -16.74 26.00
N LEU A 269 -6.88 -15.79 25.08
CA LEU A 269 -7.99 -14.92 24.67
C LEU A 269 -9.05 -15.71 23.92
N SER A 270 -10.29 -15.23 24.01
CA SER A 270 -11.36 -15.73 23.15
C SER A 270 -11.07 -15.38 21.69
N VAL A 271 -11.58 -16.19 20.75
CA VAL A 271 -11.49 -15.90 19.31
C VAL A 271 -12.12 -14.54 18.99
N SER A 272 -13.21 -14.17 19.68
CA SER A 272 -13.85 -12.87 19.52
C SER A 272 -12.96 -11.70 19.93
N GLU A 273 -12.21 -11.84 21.03
CA GLU A 273 -11.31 -10.78 21.50
C GLU A 273 -10.05 -10.70 20.63
N GLY A 274 -9.50 -11.85 20.21
CA GLY A 274 -8.43 -11.89 19.22
C GLY A 274 -8.82 -11.21 17.90
N HIS A 275 -10.03 -11.48 17.40
CA HIS A 275 -10.56 -10.80 16.21
C HIS A 275 -10.71 -9.29 16.43
N TYR A 276 -11.19 -8.85 17.60
CA TYR A 276 -11.29 -7.43 17.92
C TYR A 276 -9.92 -6.72 17.95
N ILE A 277 -8.88 -7.37 18.49
CA ILE A 277 -7.50 -6.85 18.44
C ILE A 277 -7.01 -6.75 16.99
N ALA A 278 -7.29 -7.77 16.17
CA ALA A 278 -6.93 -7.77 14.76
C ALA A 278 -7.59 -6.62 13.98
N GLU A 279 -8.88 -6.37 14.20
CA GLU A 279 -9.60 -5.24 13.57
C GLU A 279 -9.05 -3.88 14.03
N GLN A 280 -8.66 -3.75 15.30
CA GLN A 280 -8.01 -2.54 15.78
C GLN A 280 -6.64 -2.32 15.12
N ALA A 281 -5.84 -3.39 14.98
CA ALA A 281 -4.53 -3.33 14.32
C ALA A 281 -4.68 -2.98 12.83
N ARG A 282 -5.63 -3.61 12.14
CA ARG A 282 -6.03 -3.28 10.77
C ARG A 282 -6.41 -1.81 10.65
N ALA A 283 -7.33 -1.34 11.50
CA ALA A 283 -7.79 0.05 11.49
C ALA A 283 -6.66 1.05 11.79
N ALA A 284 -5.66 0.68 12.61
CA ALA A 284 -4.52 1.53 12.91
C ALA A 284 -3.63 1.76 11.68
N VAL A 285 -3.32 0.69 10.93
CA VAL A 285 -2.51 0.76 9.71
C VAL A 285 -3.28 1.42 8.56
N MET A 286 -4.59 1.15 8.43
CA MET A 286 -5.46 1.77 7.42
C MET A 286 -5.60 3.29 7.54
N ARG A 287 -5.09 3.93 8.61
CA ARG A 287 -5.03 5.40 8.70
C ARG A 287 -4.00 6.00 7.76
N GLU A 288 -3.00 5.22 7.37
CA GLU A 288 -2.02 5.65 6.38
C GLU A 288 -2.68 5.68 4.99
N PRO A 289 -2.70 6.84 4.31
CA PRO A 289 -3.51 7.02 3.10
C PRO A 289 -3.06 6.18 1.89
N GLN A 290 -1.87 5.58 1.96
CA GLN A 290 -1.31 4.72 0.91
C GLN A 290 -1.71 3.25 1.09
N ILE A 291 -2.32 2.87 2.22
CA ILE A 291 -2.71 1.48 2.49
C ILE A 291 -4.09 1.20 1.88
N LEU A 292 -4.14 0.26 0.94
CA LEU A 292 -5.38 -0.21 0.32
C LEU A 292 -6.12 -1.19 1.23
N ASP A 293 -5.39 -2.18 1.77
CA ASP A 293 -5.96 -3.20 2.63
C ASP A 293 -4.90 -3.84 3.54
N VAL A 294 -5.35 -4.40 4.65
CA VAL A 294 -4.54 -5.12 5.62
C VAL A 294 -5.25 -6.41 6.02
N LEU A 295 -4.62 -7.55 5.73
CA LEU A 295 -5.03 -8.85 6.22
C LEU A 295 -4.25 -9.19 7.49
N VAL A 296 -4.97 -9.35 8.61
CA VAL A 296 -4.38 -9.64 9.92
C VAL A 296 -4.70 -11.08 10.31
N HIS A 297 -3.67 -11.92 10.38
CA HIS A 297 -3.74 -13.24 11.00
C HIS A 297 -3.38 -13.14 12.48
N VAL A 298 -4.11 -13.86 13.33
CA VAL A 298 -3.93 -13.86 14.78
C VAL A 298 -3.30 -15.17 15.21
N ASP A 299 -2.07 -15.09 15.71
CA ASP A 299 -1.33 -16.24 16.20
C ASP A 299 -1.28 -16.24 17.74
N PRO A 300 -1.55 -17.39 18.39
CA PRO A 300 -1.42 -17.52 19.83
C PRO A 300 0.05 -17.67 20.28
N GLU A 301 0.91 -18.18 19.40
CA GLU A 301 2.33 -18.42 19.63
C GLU A 301 3.11 -18.29 18.33
N SER A 302 4.42 -18.03 18.44
CA SER A 302 5.28 -17.85 17.27
C SER A 302 5.43 -19.12 16.44
N ASP A 303 5.14 -19.01 15.15
CA ASP A 303 5.19 -20.11 14.18
C ASP A 303 6.53 -20.20 13.41
N THR A 304 7.51 -19.33 13.73
CA THR A 304 8.75 -19.17 12.95
C THR A 304 9.61 -20.44 12.88
N LYS A 305 9.38 -21.41 13.78
CA LYS A 305 10.08 -22.71 13.80
C LYS A 305 9.32 -23.83 13.08
N GLY A 306 8.19 -23.51 12.46
CA GLY A 306 7.24 -24.47 11.92
C GLY A 306 6.44 -25.12 13.04
N THR A 307 5.13 -24.90 13.05
CA THR A 307 4.21 -25.84 13.69
C THR A 307 4.28 -27.13 12.90
N ALA A 308 5.17 -28.05 13.30
CA ALA A 308 4.99 -29.44 12.90
C ALA A 308 3.51 -29.77 13.13
N LEU A 309 2.86 -30.43 12.17
CA LEU A 309 1.48 -30.93 12.31
C LEU A 309 1.46 -31.97 13.43
N GLN A 310 1.58 -31.49 14.66
CA GLN A 310 1.57 -32.28 15.86
C GLN A 310 0.12 -32.73 15.96
N GLN A 311 -0.08 -34.04 15.77
CA GLN A 311 -1.41 -34.62 15.73
C GLN A 311 -1.98 -34.64 17.14
N TRP A 312 -2.48 -33.50 17.58
CA TRP A 312 -3.21 -33.37 18.82
C TRP A 312 -4.58 -34.05 18.69
N PRO A 313 -5.13 -34.61 19.78
CA PRO A 313 -6.44 -35.24 19.74
C PRO A 313 -7.52 -34.22 19.33
N ALA A 314 -8.44 -34.67 18.48
CA ALA A 314 -9.56 -33.86 18.04
C ALA A 314 -10.42 -33.43 19.24
N ARG A 315 -10.95 -32.21 19.19
CA ARG A 315 -11.80 -31.64 20.24
C ARG A 315 -12.90 -32.61 20.71
N ALA A 316 -13.57 -33.29 19.77
CA ALA A 316 -14.65 -34.22 20.08
C ALA A 316 -14.21 -35.37 21.01
N ALA A 317 -12.98 -35.88 20.84
CA ALA A 317 -12.46 -36.98 21.65
C ALA A 317 -12.18 -36.52 23.09
N VAL A 318 -11.56 -35.34 23.25
CA VAL A 318 -11.24 -34.77 24.57
C VAL A 318 -12.51 -34.40 25.33
N VAL A 319 -13.45 -33.72 24.65
CA VAL A 319 -14.72 -33.29 25.24
C VAL A 319 -15.59 -34.49 25.63
N GLY A 320 -15.68 -35.52 24.76
CA GLY A 320 -16.44 -36.73 25.08
C GLY A 320 -15.89 -37.48 26.29
N ALA A 321 -14.56 -37.54 26.43
CA ALA A 321 -13.93 -38.12 27.61
C ALA A 321 -14.14 -37.28 28.87
N ALA A 322 -14.06 -35.95 28.77
CA ALA A 322 -14.32 -35.04 29.89
C ALA A 322 -15.75 -35.18 30.40
N ASP A 323 -16.73 -35.24 29.50
CA ASP A 323 -18.15 -35.44 29.82
C ASP A 323 -18.40 -36.79 30.52
N ALA A 324 -17.82 -37.87 30.00
CA ALA A 324 -17.92 -39.19 30.64
C ALA A 324 -17.30 -39.21 32.05
N LEU A 325 -16.13 -38.59 32.23
CA LEU A 325 -15.44 -38.50 33.51
C LEU A 325 -16.20 -37.61 34.52
N CYS A 326 -16.78 -36.50 34.06
CA CYS A 326 -17.61 -35.63 34.90
C CYS A 326 -18.85 -36.38 35.41
N ARG A 327 -19.59 -37.06 34.53
CA ARG A 327 -20.75 -37.88 34.92
C ARG A 327 -20.39 -38.98 35.93
N ALA A 328 -19.27 -39.67 35.72
CA ALA A 328 -18.80 -40.70 36.63
C ALA A 328 -18.47 -40.17 38.04
N ASN A 329 -18.17 -38.87 38.16
CA ASN A 329 -17.79 -38.20 39.40
C ASN A 329 -18.89 -37.26 39.96
N ALA A 330 -20.13 -37.40 39.50
CA ALA A 330 -21.28 -36.56 39.91
C ALA A 330 -21.06 -35.05 39.70
N LEU A 331 -20.40 -34.69 38.59
CA LEU A 331 -20.21 -33.32 38.14
C LEU A 331 -20.98 -33.11 36.83
N ALA A 332 -21.64 -31.96 36.68
CA ALA A 332 -22.18 -31.53 35.39
C ALA A 332 -21.10 -30.77 34.63
N LEU A 333 -20.78 -31.21 33.41
CA LEU A 333 -19.87 -30.49 32.54
C LEU A 333 -20.60 -29.31 31.89
N HIS A 334 -20.08 -28.11 32.07
CA HIS A 334 -20.62 -26.89 31.47
C HIS A 334 -19.92 -26.57 30.15
N GLU A 335 -18.58 -26.48 30.18
CA GLU A 335 -17.77 -26.09 29.03
C GLU A 335 -16.37 -26.69 29.10
N VAL A 336 -15.74 -26.88 27.93
CA VAL A 336 -14.33 -27.27 27.81
C VAL A 336 -13.66 -26.35 26.81
N ASN A 337 -12.67 -25.60 27.30
CA ASN A 337 -11.79 -24.78 26.49
C ASN A 337 -10.47 -25.53 26.29
N LEU A 338 -10.08 -25.72 25.03
CA LEU A 338 -8.85 -26.43 24.65
C LEU A 338 -7.87 -25.43 24.07
N HIS A 339 -6.61 -25.50 24.52
CA HIS A 339 -5.53 -24.64 24.06
C HIS A 339 -4.46 -25.50 23.40
N TYR A 340 -4.37 -25.42 22.07
CA TYR A 340 -3.42 -26.18 21.26
C TYR A 340 -2.13 -25.36 21.11
N LEU A 341 -1.15 -25.62 21.96
CA LEU A 341 0.10 -24.85 22.03
C LEU A 341 1.30 -25.71 21.62
N ASN A 342 2.37 -25.07 21.16
CA ASN A 342 3.64 -25.67 20.76
C ASN A 342 4.29 -26.51 21.86
N ASN A 343 4.03 -26.18 23.13
CA ASN A 343 4.57 -26.89 24.28
C ASN A 343 3.66 -28.02 24.81
N GLY A 344 2.44 -28.17 24.27
CA GLY A 344 1.47 -29.16 24.73
C GLY A 344 0.01 -28.76 24.52
N LEU A 345 -0.89 -29.74 24.67
CA LEU A 345 -2.32 -29.49 24.76
C LEU A 345 -2.72 -29.19 26.20
N GLU A 346 -3.41 -28.08 26.42
CA GLU A 346 -3.98 -27.69 27.72
C GLU A 346 -5.51 -27.65 27.67
N ALA A 347 -6.17 -27.88 28.80
CA ALA A 347 -7.64 -27.87 28.89
C ALA A 347 -8.14 -27.13 30.15
N ASP A 348 -9.12 -26.26 29.98
CA ASP A 348 -9.93 -25.71 31.06
C ASP A 348 -11.31 -26.36 31.01
N VAL A 349 -11.65 -27.12 32.04
CA VAL A 349 -12.90 -27.87 32.18
C VAL A 349 -13.77 -27.16 33.22
N ILE A 350 -14.87 -26.57 32.78
CA ILE A 350 -15.80 -25.84 33.64
C ILE A 350 -16.90 -26.79 34.05
N VAL A 351 -17.07 -26.98 35.36
CA VAL A 351 -18.01 -27.93 35.95
C VAL A 351 -18.92 -27.26 36.98
N GLU A 352 -20.13 -27.79 37.11
CA GLU A 352 -21.08 -27.45 38.15
C GLU A 352 -21.27 -28.67 39.07
N SER A 353 -21.33 -28.44 40.38
CA SER A 353 -21.52 -29.54 41.33
C SER A 353 -22.99 -29.91 41.39
N LEU A 354 -23.31 -31.18 41.13
CA LEU A 354 -24.67 -31.71 41.25
C LEU A 354 -25.06 -32.08 42.69
N ARG A 355 -24.20 -31.77 43.68
CA ARG A 355 -24.52 -31.93 45.10
C ARG A 355 -25.01 -30.60 45.65
N GLU A 356 -26.24 -30.58 46.19
CA GLU A 356 -26.71 -29.45 47.01
C GLU A 356 -25.65 -29.12 48.07
N PRO A 357 -25.44 -27.82 48.41
CA PRO A 357 -24.64 -27.46 49.56
C PRO A 357 -25.38 -27.95 50.81
N ALA A 358 -25.09 -29.18 51.23
CA ALA A 358 -25.53 -29.68 52.52
C ALA A 358 -24.98 -28.72 53.58
N TYR A 359 -25.88 -28.02 54.24
CA TYR A 359 -25.63 -27.18 55.40
C TYR A 359 -24.69 -27.95 56.34
N ALA A 360 -23.53 -27.36 56.64
CA ALA A 360 -22.47 -28.01 57.40
C ALA A 360 -22.99 -28.39 58.79
N ASP A 361 -23.39 -29.64 58.98
CA ASP A 361 -23.57 -30.19 60.32
C ASP A 361 -22.21 -30.67 60.80
N THR A 362 -21.73 -30.00 61.84
CA THR A 362 -20.38 -30.13 62.34
C THR A 362 -20.35 -31.30 63.31
N GLN A 363 -20.33 -32.54 62.82
CA GLN A 363 -19.79 -33.70 63.56
C GLN A 363 -19.87 -35.01 62.75
N ALA A 364 -18.82 -35.82 62.91
CA ALA A 364 -18.65 -37.21 62.44
C ALA A 364 -18.18 -37.31 60.97
N VAL A 365 -17.08 -37.97 60.58
CA VAL A 365 -16.29 -39.07 61.16
C VAL A 365 -14.87 -39.00 60.57
N ARG A 366 -13.84 -39.17 61.42
CA ARG A 366 -12.49 -39.58 60.98
C ARG A 366 -12.55 -41.03 60.49
N GLY A 367 -12.30 -41.25 59.20
CA GLY A 367 -12.09 -42.56 58.60
C GLY A 367 -11.04 -42.43 57.49
N ASP A 368 -9.95 -43.17 57.65
CA ASP A 368 -8.76 -43.19 56.79
C ASP A 368 -9.10 -43.80 55.41
N GLY A 369 -8.70 -43.11 54.34
CA GLY A 369 -9.09 -43.41 52.96
C GLY A 369 -9.29 -42.11 52.16
N GLY A 370 -8.19 -41.46 51.78
CA GLY A 370 -8.21 -40.17 51.09
C GLY A 370 -8.98 -40.23 49.77
N MET A 371 -10.25 -39.79 49.80
CA MET A 371 -10.99 -39.50 48.58
C MET A 371 -10.45 -38.18 48.04
N GLU A 372 -9.58 -38.25 47.03
CA GLU A 372 -9.19 -37.07 46.26
C GLU A 372 -10.44 -36.30 45.84
N PRO A 373 -10.43 -34.95 45.91
CA PRO A 373 -11.60 -34.18 45.56
C PRO A 373 -11.97 -34.50 44.11
N ALA A 374 -13.23 -34.91 43.86
CA ALA A 374 -13.76 -35.34 42.56
C ALA A 374 -13.30 -34.53 41.32
N PRO A 375 -13.10 -33.19 41.37
CA PRO A 375 -12.52 -32.43 40.27
C PRO A 375 -11.07 -32.79 39.91
N GLN A 376 -10.24 -33.12 40.91
CA GLN A 376 -8.82 -33.44 40.72
C GLN A 376 -8.67 -34.79 40.03
N THR A 377 -9.52 -35.76 40.39
CA THR A 377 -9.60 -37.06 39.71
C THR A 377 -9.97 -36.94 38.22
N VAL A 378 -10.86 -36.00 37.86
CA VAL A 378 -11.19 -35.72 36.44
C VAL A 378 -10.00 -35.11 35.71
N ALA A 379 -9.28 -34.18 36.36
CA ALA A 379 -8.10 -33.53 35.79
C ALA A 379 -6.99 -34.54 35.49
N ASP A 380 -6.64 -35.39 36.47
CA ASP A 380 -5.56 -36.36 36.36
C ASP A 380 -5.88 -37.45 35.33
N ALA A 381 -7.13 -37.90 35.27
CA ALA A 381 -7.58 -38.89 34.28
C ALA A 381 -7.52 -38.34 32.85
N LEU A 382 -7.90 -37.07 32.62
CA LEU A 382 -7.80 -36.42 31.32
C LEU A 382 -6.34 -36.18 30.91
N ALA A 383 -5.52 -35.71 31.85
CA ALA A 383 -4.10 -35.48 31.63
C ALA A 383 -3.38 -36.77 31.24
N ALA A 384 -3.62 -37.87 31.96
CA ALA A 384 -3.03 -39.17 31.67
C ALA A 384 -3.51 -39.74 30.33
N ARG A 385 -4.80 -39.59 30.00
CA ARG A 385 -5.39 -40.18 28.78
C ARG A 385 -4.92 -39.53 27.49
N PHE A 386 -4.75 -38.21 27.48
CA PHE A 386 -4.42 -37.43 26.28
C PHE A 386 -3.04 -36.78 26.32
N ALA A 387 -2.24 -37.11 27.34
CA ALA A 387 -0.96 -36.46 27.61
C ALA A 387 -1.08 -34.91 27.67
N LEU A 388 -2.14 -34.42 28.32
CA LEU A 388 -2.35 -32.98 28.48
C LEU A 388 -1.27 -32.41 29.39
N ARG A 389 -0.68 -31.30 28.97
CA ARG A 389 0.33 -30.59 29.76
C ARG A 389 -0.27 -30.02 31.04
N TYR A 390 -1.50 -29.53 30.94
CA TYR A 390 -2.21 -28.93 32.06
C TYR A 390 -3.72 -29.08 31.91
N VAL A 391 -4.40 -29.37 33.02
CA VAL A 391 -5.88 -29.40 33.11
C VAL A 391 -6.32 -28.58 34.31
N ARG A 392 -7.11 -27.53 34.08
CA ARG A 392 -7.79 -26.81 35.16
C ARG A 392 -9.24 -27.21 35.22
N VAL A 393 -9.72 -27.53 36.41
CA VAL A 393 -11.14 -27.73 36.64
C VAL A 393 -11.68 -26.53 37.40
N LEU A 394 -12.54 -25.75 36.74
CA LEU A 394 -13.13 -24.54 37.29
C LEU A 394 -14.55 -24.87 37.75
N ARG A 395 -14.90 -24.48 38.99
CA ARG A 395 -16.25 -24.68 39.51
C ARG A 395 -17.08 -23.42 39.35
N VAL A 396 -18.27 -23.56 38.79
CA VAL A 396 -19.30 -22.51 38.84
C VAL A 396 -19.77 -22.39 40.29
N THR A 397 -19.58 -21.24 40.92
CA THR A 397 -19.95 -20.98 42.32
C THR A 397 -20.96 -19.83 42.36
N GLY A 398 -22.23 -20.15 42.08
CA GLY A 398 -23.34 -19.20 42.16
C GLY A 398 -24.53 -19.68 41.33
N GLU A 399 -25.75 -19.29 41.74
CA GLU A 399 -26.90 -19.30 40.83
C GLU A 399 -26.53 -18.38 39.66
N THR A 400 -26.44 -18.92 38.45
CA THR A 400 -26.50 -18.12 37.23
C THR A 400 -27.91 -17.57 37.10
N SER A 401 -28.29 -16.63 37.98
CA SER A 401 -29.25 -15.61 37.58
C SER A 401 -28.58 -14.88 36.44
N VAL A 402 -28.98 -15.20 35.21
CA VAL A 402 -28.77 -14.33 34.07
C VAL A 402 -29.40 -13.01 34.49
N VAL A 403 -28.61 -12.11 35.06
CA VAL A 403 -28.96 -10.70 35.09
C VAL A 403 -28.82 -10.29 33.64
N SER A 404 -29.87 -10.54 32.86
CA SER A 404 -30.14 -9.84 31.63
C SER A 404 -30.41 -8.39 31.99
N GLY A 405 -29.37 -7.69 32.47
CA GLY A 405 -29.33 -6.26 32.41
C GLY A 405 -29.15 -5.95 30.94
N GLU A 406 -30.27 -5.78 30.22
CA GLU A 406 -30.25 -4.81 29.14
C GLU A 406 -29.61 -3.56 29.74
N ALA A 407 -28.38 -3.27 29.33
CA ALA A 407 -27.78 -1.98 29.57
C ALA A 407 -28.73 -1.00 28.90
N SER A 408 -29.61 -0.39 29.72
CA SER A 408 -30.57 0.61 29.33
C SER A 408 -29.93 1.52 28.30
N ALA A 409 -30.42 1.46 27.06
CA ALA A 409 -30.11 2.39 26.00
C ALA A 409 -30.59 3.78 26.42
N ALA A 410 -29.79 4.45 27.25
CA ALA A 410 -29.98 5.82 27.69
C ALA A 410 -28.74 6.63 27.33
N HIS A 411 -28.46 6.70 26.02
CA HIS A 411 -27.74 7.85 25.46
C HIS A 411 -28.21 8.17 24.04
N ARG A 412 -29.21 9.06 24.00
CA ARG A 412 -29.50 10.08 22.97
C ARG A 412 -29.76 9.58 21.54
N GLU A 413 -31.05 9.39 21.27
CA GLU A 413 -31.65 9.90 20.02
C GLU A 413 -31.30 11.39 19.86
N ALA A 414 -30.46 11.71 18.90
CA ALA A 414 -30.51 12.99 18.22
C ALA A 414 -31.32 12.77 16.94
N ALA A 415 -32.63 13.04 17.02
CA ALA A 415 -33.49 13.08 15.84
C ALA A 415 -32.97 14.16 14.85
N PRO A 416 -32.99 13.91 13.54
CA PRO A 416 -32.77 14.97 12.56
C PRO A 416 -33.97 15.91 12.56
N ALA A 417 -33.72 17.19 12.88
CA ALA A 417 -34.69 18.25 12.72
C ALA A 417 -34.99 18.43 11.22
N ASN A 418 -36.15 17.92 10.81
CA ASN A 418 -36.75 18.18 9.51
C ASN A 418 -37.31 19.62 9.54
N ALA A 419 -36.55 20.58 9.04
CA ALA A 419 -37.02 21.94 8.78
C ALA A 419 -37.58 22.00 7.35
N THR A 420 -38.88 21.81 7.23
CA THR A 420 -39.68 22.20 6.07
C THR A 420 -39.64 23.71 5.91
N ALA A 421 -38.86 24.21 4.96
CA ALA A 421 -38.96 25.57 4.47
C ALA A 421 -39.98 25.62 3.32
N ALA A 422 -41.04 26.38 3.54
CA ALA A 422 -42.07 26.72 2.57
C ALA A 422 -41.58 27.86 1.65
N GLY A 423 -41.74 27.67 0.33
CA GLY A 423 -41.96 28.70 -0.71
C GLY A 423 -40.84 29.72 -1.01
N PRO A 424 -40.84 30.39 -2.18
CA PRO A 424 -42.03 30.71 -2.99
C PRO A 424 -41.92 30.36 -4.50
N THR A 425 -43.07 30.34 -5.15
CA THR A 425 -43.26 30.48 -6.61
C THR A 425 -43.61 31.93 -6.96
N VAL A 426 -43.31 32.30 -8.23
CA VAL A 426 -43.76 33.46 -9.04
C VAL A 426 -42.91 34.74 -8.83
N ASP A 427 -42.33 35.42 -9.82
CA ASP A 427 -42.49 35.51 -11.29
C ASP A 427 -41.22 35.16 -12.09
#